data_AF-A0A7X6P412-F1
#
_entry.id   AF-A0A7X6P412-F1
#
_cell.length_a   1.000
_cell.length_b   1.000
_cell.length_c   1.000
_cell.angle_alpha   90.00
_cell.angle_beta   90.00
_cell.angle_gamma   90.00
#
_symmetry.space_group_name_H-M   'P 1'
#
loop_
_entity.id
_entity.type
_entity.pdbx_description
1 polymer ?
#
loop_
_entity_poly.entity_id
_entity_poly.type
_entity_poly.pdbx_seq_one_letter_code
_entity_poly.pdbx_strand_id
1 'polypeptide(L)'
;MSLWTPDGERPVQKSSANPKIEVTDELAEALAAAGLDINELGPEQIAEAQAMLAEMGRVRQEMLAVPAAEIVANHLMGIYELGAIHLGENPPNFAEASVAIETLRAVLERLEGKFGEAEAVLRQALAQLQQAFVQLKEQLEAAAKPEPGVAAND
;
A
#
# COMPACT_ATOMS: atom_id res chain seq x y z
N MET A 1 -23.19 55.16 17.91
CA MET A 1 -22.57 55.32 16.57
C MET A 1 -23.36 54.46 15.61
N SER A 2 -24.17 55.08 14.76
CA SER A 2 -25.01 54.38 13.80
C SER A 2 -24.18 54.06 12.56
N LEU A 3 -23.99 52.77 12.26
CA LEU A 3 -23.69 52.33 10.91
C LEU A 3 -25.02 51.99 10.24
N TRP A 4 -25.61 53.03 9.66
CA TRP A 4 -26.71 52.99 8.74
C TRP A 4 -26.12 52.92 7.32
N THR A 5 -26.47 51.93 6.51
CA THR A 5 -26.18 51.92 5.07
C THR A 5 -27.44 52.39 4.32
N PRO A 6 -27.42 53.59 3.72
CA PRO A 6 -28.53 54.13 2.96
C PRO A 6 -28.36 53.75 1.49
N ASP A 7 -28.77 52.55 1.09
CA ASP A 7 -29.28 52.31 -0.27
C ASP A 7 -29.99 50.95 -0.32
N GLY A 8 -31.04 50.88 -1.13
CA GLY A 8 -32.16 49.93 -1.02
C GLY A 8 -31.81 48.44 -0.97
N GLU A 9 -32.69 47.70 -0.29
CA GLU A 9 -32.82 46.25 -0.45
C GLU A 9 -32.94 45.93 -1.94
N ARG A 10 -31.86 45.40 -2.54
CA ARG A 10 -31.97 44.74 -3.84
C ARG A 10 -32.81 43.49 -3.63
N PRO A 11 -33.99 43.35 -4.25
CA PRO A 11 -34.66 42.06 -4.26
C PRO A 11 -33.71 41.08 -4.92
N VAL A 12 -33.25 40.09 -4.17
CA VAL A 12 -32.64 38.89 -4.75
C VAL A 12 -33.71 38.28 -5.64
N GLN A 13 -33.59 38.51 -6.95
CA GLN A 13 -34.31 37.70 -7.91
C GLN A 13 -33.88 36.28 -7.62
N LYS A 14 -34.78 35.48 -7.04
CA LYS A 14 -34.69 34.03 -7.08
C LYS A 14 -34.78 33.69 -8.55
N SER A 15 -33.63 33.72 -9.22
CA SER A 15 -33.49 33.21 -10.56
C SER A 15 -34.06 31.81 -10.48
N SER A 16 -35.22 31.61 -11.11
CA SER A 16 -35.85 30.31 -11.27
C SER A 16 -35.06 29.51 -12.31
N ALA A 17 -33.73 29.54 -12.20
CA ALA A 17 -32.87 28.55 -12.77
C ALA A 17 -33.11 27.33 -11.91
N ASN A 18 -34.13 26.56 -12.28
CA ASN A 18 -34.21 25.16 -11.90
C ASN A 18 -32.85 24.58 -12.33
N PRO A 19 -31.90 24.30 -11.42
CA PRO A 19 -30.67 23.68 -11.85
C PRO A 19 -31.14 22.34 -12.41
N LYS A 20 -30.97 22.13 -13.71
CA LYS A 20 -31.15 20.79 -14.26
C LYS A 20 -30.04 19.97 -13.63
N ILE A 21 -30.35 19.32 -12.53
CA ILE A 21 -29.43 18.42 -11.85
C ILE A 21 -29.19 17.30 -12.84
N GLU A 22 -27.98 17.26 -13.37
CA GLU A 22 -27.60 16.32 -14.39
C GLU A 22 -27.33 14.99 -13.70
N VAL A 23 -28.25 14.05 -13.85
CA VAL A 23 -28.11 12.70 -13.30
C VAL A 23 -27.13 11.94 -14.17
N THR A 24 -25.99 11.55 -13.60
CA THR A 24 -25.03 10.65 -14.24
C THR A 24 -25.41 9.20 -14.00
N ASP A 25 -24.98 8.30 -14.88
CA ASP A 25 -25.20 6.85 -14.72
C ASP A 25 -24.57 6.33 -13.42
N GLU A 26 -23.38 6.84 -13.05
CA GLU A 26 -22.69 6.53 -11.79
C GLU A 26 -23.51 6.91 -10.55
N LEU A 27 -24.21 8.04 -10.58
CA LEU A 27 -25.11 8.47 -9.50
C LEU A 27 -26.34 7.57 -9.43
N ALA A 28 -26.94 7.24 -10.58
CA ALA A 28 -28.09 6.36 -10.64
C ALA A 28 -27.75 4.95 -10.10
N GLU A 29 -26.59 4.41 -10.46
CA GLU A 29 -26.10 3.13 -9.95
C GLU A 29 -25.82 3.18 -8.43
N ALA A 30 -25.18 4.24 -7.94
CA ALA A 30 -24.90 4.39 -6.51
C ALA A 30 -26.17 4.52 -5.66
N LEU A 31 -27.16 5.28 -6.13
CA LEU A 31 -28.46 5.42 -5.47
C LEU A 31 -29.25 4.10 -5.50
N ALA A 32 -29.25 3.40 -6.63
CA ALA A 32 -29.87 2.09 -6.75
C ALA A 32 -29.22 1.05 -5.83
N ALA A 33 -27.89 1.06 -5.70
CA ALA A 33 -27.16 0.20 -4.76
C ALA A 33 -27.49 0.51 -3.29
N ALA A 34 -27.83 1.77 -2.98
CA ALA A 34 -28.34 2.19 -1.67
C ALA A 34 -29.85 1.92 -1.47
N GLY A 35 -30.54 1.39 -2.49
CA GLY A 35 -31.98 1.13 -2.45
C GLY A 35 -32.85 2.39 -2.56
N LEU A 36 -32.30 3.48 -3.08
CA LEU A 36 -32.99 4.75 -3.26
C LEU A 36 -33.39 4.93 -4.73
N ASP A 37 -34.67 5.22 -4.99
CA ASP A 37 -35.14 5.58 -6.32
C ASP A 37 -34.92 7.07 -6.58
N ILE A 38 -34.19 7.39 -7.63
CA ILE A 38 -33.88 8.77 -8.01
C ILE A 38 -35.12 9.60 -8.36
N ASN A 39 -36.21 8.95 -8.79
CA ASN A 39 -37.47 9.61 -9.10
C ASN A 39 -38.24 10.01 -7.83
N GLU A 40 -37.90 9.42 -6.67
CA GLU A 40 -38.49 9.72 -5.37
C GLU A 40 -37.69 10.77 -4.58
N LEU A 41 -36.50 11.14 -5.06
CA LEU A 41 -35.62 12.13 -4.42
C LEU A 41 -35.89 13.56 -4.87
N GLY A 42 -35.85 14.49 -3.91
CA GLY A 42 -35.90 15.92 -4.18
C GLY A 42 -34.59 16.45 -4.78
N PRO A 43 -34.61 17.63 -5.45
CA PRO A 43 -33.43 18.20 -6.08
C PRO A 43 -32.25 18.42 -5.12
N GLU A 44 -32.53 18.82 -3.87
CA GLU A 44 -31.48 19.01 -2.85
C GLU A 44 -30.80 17.68 -2.46
N GLN A 45 -31.57 16.59 -2.38
CA GLN A 45 -31.06 15.26 -2.02
C GLN A 45 -30.20 14.66 -3.13
N ILE A 46 -30.58 14.89 -4.39
CA ILE A 46 -29.80 14.47 -5.55
C ILE A 46 -28.47 15.26 -5.58
N ALA A 47 -28.49 16.57 -5.31
CA ALA A 47 -27.28 17.38 -5.25
C ALA A 47 -26.33 16.95 -4.11
N GLU A 48 -26.88 16.60 -2.94
CA GLU A 48 -26.12 16.07 -1.81
C GLU A 48 -25.46 14.72 -2.15
N ALA A 49 -26.21 13.79 -2.76
CA ALA A 49 -25.68 12.50 -3.19
C ALA A 49 -24.57 12.65 -4.25
N GLN A 50 -24.72 13.59 -5.19
CA GLN A 50 -23.68 13.92 -6.17
C GLN A 50 -22.41 14.45 -5.50
N ALA A 51 -22.54 15.38 -4.55
CA ALA A 51 -21.41 15.94 -3.82
C ALA A 51 -20.66 14.86 -3.02
N MET A 52 -21.40 13.94 -2.38
CA MET A 52 -20.82 12.80 -1.66
C MET A 52 -20.04 11.86 -2.58
N LEU A 53 -20.58 11.52 -3.76
CA LEU A 53 -19.89 10.67 -4.74
C LEU A 53 -18.63 11.33 -5.30
N ALA A 54 -18.71 12.63 -5.62
CA ALA A 54 -17.54 13.38 -6.09
C ALA A 54 -16.42 13.38 -5.04
N GLU A 55 -16.76 13.54 -3.77
CA GLU A 55 -15.79 13.51 -2.67
C GLU A 55 -15.19 12.11 -2.48
N MET A 56 -16.00 11.05 -2.54
CA MET A 56 -15.50 9.67 -2.52
C MET A 56 -14.56 9.39 -3.70
N GLY A 57 -14.89 9.91 -4.89
CA GLY A 57 -14.04 9.84 -6.08
C GLY A 57 -12.70 10.54 -5.85
N ARG A 58 -12.70 11.74 -5.26
CA ARG A 58 -11.49 12.48 -4.91
C ARG A 58 -10.61 11.71 -3.93
N VAL A 59 -11.19 11.18 -2.85
CA VAL A 59 -10.47 10.36 -1.87
C VAL A 59 -9.87 9.11 -2.53
N ARG A 60 -10.61 8.44 -3.41
CA ARG A 60 -10.09 7.30 -4.17
C ARG A 60 -8.91 7.67 -5.07
N GLN A 61 -8.96 8.83 -5.73
CA GLN A 61 -7.85 9.33 -6.56
C GLN A 61 -6.62 9.68 -5.71
N GLU A 62 -6.82 10.27 -4.53
CA GLU A 62 -5.73 10.52 -3.57
C GLU A 62 -5.10 9.23 -3.06
N MET A 63 -5.91 8.19 -2.79
CA MET A 63 -5.39 6.86 -2.42
C MET A 63 -4.56 6.22 -3.55
N LEU A 64 -4.85 6.52 -4.82
CA LEU A 64 -4.06 6.07 -5.96
C LEU A 64 -2.79 6.90 -6.18
N ALA A 65 -2.58 7.98 -5.42
CA ALA A 65 -1.43 8.86 -5.62
C ALA A 65 -0.11 8.22 -5.17
N VAL A 66 -0.14 7.22 -4.28
CA VAL A 66 1.08 6.49 -3.88
C VAL A 66 1.42 5.45 -4.96
N PRO A 67 2.59 5.52 -5.59
CA PRO A 67 3.00 4.53 -6.57
C PRO A 67 3.04 3.13 -5.95
N ALA A 68 2.42 2.16 -6.63
CA ALA A 68 2.42 0.77 -6.17
C ALA A 68 3.84 0.23 -5.94
N ALA A 69 4.83 0.71 -6.70
CA ALA A 69 6.23 0.34 -6.53
C ALA A 69 6.79 0.73 -5.15
N GLU A 70 6.38 1.86 -4.57
CA GLU A 70 6.82 2.30 -3.24
C GLU A 70 6.22 1.40 -2.15
N ILE A 71 4.93 1.08 -2.27
CA ILE A 71 4.24 0.17 -1.34
C ILE A 71 4.87 -1.23 -1.40
N VAL A 72 5.09 -1.75 -2.62
CA VAL A 72 5.73 -3.06 -2.81
C VAL A 72 7.17 -3.05 -2.31
N ALA A 73 7.95 -2.00 -2.54
CA ALA A 73 9.31 -1.88 -1.99
C ALA A 73 9.31 -1.97 -0.46
N ASN A 74 8.36 -1.31 0.21
CA ASN A 74 8.19 -1.42 1.65
C ASN A 74 7.86 -2.87 2.09
N HIS A 75 7.00 -3.57 1.33
CA HIS A 75 6.70 -4.98 1.61
C HIS A 75 7.88 -5.92 1.38
N LEU A 76 8.72 -5.66 0.38
CA LEU A 76 9.96 -6.42 0.16
C LEU A 76 10.91 -6.29 1.35
N MET A 77 11.01 -5.11 1.96
CA MET A 77 11.76 -4.98 3.22
C MET A 77 11.17 -5.84 4.36
N GLY A 78 9.84 -5.91 4.47
CA GLY A 78 9.19 -6.83 5.41
C GLY A 78 9.49 -8.31 5.15
N ILE A 79 9.61 -8.72 3.88
CA ILE A 79 10.03 -10.09 3.51
C ILE A 79 11.49 -10.33 3.89
N TYR A 80 12.36 -9.34 3.74
CA TYR A 80 13.74 -9.42 4.22
C TYR A 80 13.78 -9.66 5.74
N GLU A 81 13.01 -8.89 6.51
CA GLU A 81 12.92 -9.04 7.96
C GLU A 81 12.40 -10.43 8.35
N LEU A 82 11.39 -10.94 7.64
CA LEU A 82 10.86 -12.30 7.85
C LEU A 82 11.95 -13.36 7.67
N GLY A 83 12.75 -13.26 6.60
CA GLY A 83 13.88 -14.16 6.37
C GLY A 83 14.95 -14.06 7.46
N ALA A 84 15.26 -12.84 7.91
CA ALA A 84 16.23 -12.61 8.98
C ALA A 84 15.77 -13.18 10.33
N ILE A 85 14.47 -13.07 10.65
CA ILE A 85 13.87 -13.66 11.86
C ILE A 85 14.05 -15.18 11.85
N HIS A 86 13.73 -15.85 10.75
CA HIS A 86 13.88 -17.30 10.64
C HIS A 86 15.34 -17.76 10.72
N LEU A 87 16.28 -16.98 10.16
CA LEU A 87 17.71 -17.25 10.33
C LEU A 87 18.20 -17.01 11.76
N GLY A 88 17.55 -16.11 12.51
CA GLY A 88 17.87 -15.81 13.91
C GLY A 88 17.32 -16.82 14.91
N GLU A 89 16.50 -17.79 14.48
CA GLU A 89 16.04 -18.89 15.33
C GLU A 89 17.20 -19.79 15.78
N ASN A 90 16.98 -20.57 16.84
CA ASN A 90 17.95 -21.55 17.34
C ASN A 90 17.30 -22.93 17.54
N PRO A 91 17.49 -23.89 16.61
CA PRO A 91 18.35 -23.79 15.42
C PRO A 91 17.74 -22.89 14.32
N PRO A 92 18.56 -22.29 13.43
CA PRO A 92 18.07 -21.49 12.31
C PRO A 92 17.11 -22.26 11.41
N ASN A 93 16.00 -21.65 11.02
CA ASN A 93 15.02 -22.23 10.11
C ASN A 93 15.34 -21.89 8.65
N PHE A 94 16.24 -22.66 8.04
CA PHE A 94 16.65 -22.45 6.65
C PHE A 94 15.53 -22.67 5.62
N ALA A 95 14.57 -23.54 5.90
CA ALA A 95 13.46 -23.79 4.98
C ALA A 95 12.59 -22.55 4.81
N GLU A 96 12.15 -21.96 5.92
CA GLU A 96 11.33 -20.73 5.89
C GLU A 96 12.14 -19.51 5.43
N ALA A 97 13.42 -19.40 5.85
CA ALA A 97 14.30 -18.34 5.35
C ALA A 97 14.49 -18.40 3.82
N SER A 98 14.53 -19.61 3.24
CA SER A 98 14.63 -19.78 1.78
C SER A 98 13.40 -19.23 1.06
N VAL A 99 12.19 -19.41 1.60
CA VAL A 99 10.96 -18.85 1.00
C VAL A 99 11.04 -17.33 0.88
N ALA A 100 11.50 -16.65 1.94
CA ALA A 100 11.68 -15.21 1.94
C ALA A 100 12.76 -14.74 0.93
N ILE A 101 13.93 -15.40 0.93
CA ILE A 101 15.04 -15.10 0.00
C ILE A 101 14.59 -15.27 -1.46
N GLU A 102 13.90 -16.37 -1.74
CA GLU A 102 13.43 -16.69 -3.09
C GLU A 102 12.34 -15.75 -3.57
N THR A 103 11.45 -15.32 -2.68
CA THR A 103 10.44 -14.32 -3.00
C THR A 103 11.07 -12.98 -3.34
N LEU A 104 12.03 -12.51 -2.53
CA LEU A 104 12.78 -11.29 -2.80
C LEU A 104 13.50 -11.35 -4.15
N ARG A 105 14.22 -12.45 -4.38
CA ARG A 105 14.93 -12.69 -5.64
C ARG A 105 13.99 -12.64 -6.83
N ALA A 106 12.91 -13.41 -6.80
CA ALA A 106 11.96 -13.50 -7.90
C ALA A 106 11.34 -12.15 -8.25
N VAL A 107 11.00 -11.33 -7.25
CA VAL A 107 10.43 -10.00 -7.47
C VAL A 107 11.48 -9.04 -8.05
N LEU A 108 12.69 -8.99 -7.48
CA LEU A 108 13.74 -8.08 -7.92
C LEU A 108 14.32 -8.43 -9.29
N GLU A 109 14.34 -9.71 -9.67
CA GLU A 109 14.70 -10.14 -11.02
C GLU A 109 13.60 -9.79 -12.03
N ARG A 110 12.33 -10.00 -11.67
CA ARG A 110 11.22 -9.79 -12.61
C ARG A 110 10.83 -8.33 -12.80
N LEU A 111 11.02 -7.49 -11.78
CA LEU A 111 10.64 -6.08 -11.76
C LEU A 111 11.87 -5.16 -11.75
N GLU A 112 12.96 -5.56 -12.41
CA GLU A 112 14.14 -4.72 -12.59
C GLU A 112 13.78 -3.35 -13.18
N GLY A 113 14.36 -2.29 -12.62
CA GLY A 113 14.11 -0.90 -12.97
C GLY A 113 12.77 -0.33 -12.50
N LYS A 114 11.93 -1.10 -11.76
CA LYS A 114 10.61 -0.64 -11.31
C LYS A 114 10.60 0.02 -9.94
N PHE A 115 11.65 -0.16 -9.14
CA PHE A 115 11.70 0.32 -7.75
C PHE A 115 12.45 1.64 -7.57
N GLY A 116 12.93 2.26 -8.66
CA GLY A 116 13.61 3.55 -8.61
C GLY A 116 14.80 3.54 -7.64
N GLU A 117 14.84 4.52 -6.74
CA GLU A 117 15.91 4.68 -5.75
C GLU A 117 16.00 3.52 -4.74
N ALA A 118 14.87 2.85 -4.46
CA ALA A 118 14.83 1.74 -3.52
C ALA A 118 15.49 0.46 -4.06
N GLU A 119 15.66 0.33 -5.38
CA GLU A 119 16.11 -0.92 -6.00
C GLU A 119 17.51 -1.34 -5.52
N ALA A 120 18.45 -0.39 -5.47
CA ALA A 120 19.81 -0.67 -5.02
C ALA A 120 19.83 -1.14 -3.55
N VAL A 121 19.00 -0.53 -2.71
CA VAL A 121 18.87 -0.91 -1.29
C VAL A 121 18.29 -2.31 -1.16
N LEU A 122 17.23 -2.62 -1.92
CA LEU A 122 16.59 -3.95 -1.90
C LEU A 122 17.52 -5.06 -2.39
N ARG A 123 18.29 -4.82 -3.46
CA ARG A 123 19.30 -5.77 -3.95
C ARG A 123 20.41 -6.00 -2.92
N GLN A 124 20.85 -4.94 -2.26
CA GLN A 124 21.84 -5.04 -1.19
C GLN A 124 21.29 -5.81 0.03
N ALA A 125 20.02 -5.61 0.40
CA ALA A 125 19.36 -6.34 1.46
C ALA A 125 19.26 -7.84 1.14
N LEU A 126 18.86 -8.20 -0.09
CA LEU A 126 18.84 -9.59 -0.56
C LEU A 126 20.24 -10.24 -0.45
N ALA A 127 21.28 -9.55 -0.91
CA ALA A 127 22.65 -10.06 -0.85
C ALA A 127 23.12 -10.32 0.60
N GLN A 128 22.81 -9.40 1.52
CA GLN A 128 23.12 -9.58 2.95
C GLN A 128 22.40 -10.80 3.54
N LEU A 129 21.12 -10.98 3.21
CA LEU A 129 20.33 -12.11 3.70
C LEU A 129 20.86 -13.45 3.19
N GLN A 130 21.23 -13.52 1.90
CA GLN A 130 21.85 -14.68 1.28
C GLN A 130 23.21 -15.01 1.91
N GLN A 131 24.03 -13.98 2.18
CA GLN A 131 25.31 -14.15 2.86
C GLN A 131 25.14 -14.72 4.27
N ALA A 132 24.19 -14.16 5.05
CA ALA A 132 23.89 -14.66 6.39
C ALA A 132 23.44 -16.13 6.38
N PHE A 133 22.58 -16.50 5.42
CA PHE A 133 22.14 -17.88 5.22
C PHE A 133 23.32 -18.84 5.02
N VAL A 134 24.24 -18.51 4.09
CA VAL A 134 25.41 -19.36 3.79
C VAL A 134 26.33 -19.46 4.99
N GLN A 135 26.65 -18.34 5.63
CA GLN A 135 27.52 -18.30 6.81
C GLN A 135 26.98 -19.16 7.97
N LEU A 136 25.68 -19.08 8.25
CA LEU A 136 25.05 -19.89 9.30
C LEU A 136 25.10 -21.38 8.96
N LYS A 137 24.87 -21.74 7.70
CA LYS A 137 24.94 -23.13 7.25
C LYS A 137 26.37 -23.70 7.43
N GLU A 138 27.38 -22.94 7.02
CA GLU A 138 28.79 -23.32 7.18
C GLU A 138 29.18 -23.47 8.66
N GLN A 139 28.71 -22.57 9.53
CA GLN A 139 28.96 -22.64 10.97
C GLN A 139 28.37 -23.91 11.61
N LEU A 140 27.15 -24.28 11.23
CA LEU A 140 26.51 -25.51 11.73
C LEU A 140 27.20 -26.78 11.18
N GLU A 141 27.60 -26.78 9.91
CA GLU A 141 28.35 -27.89 9.33
C GLU A 141 29.74 -28.05 9.98
N ALA A 142 30.41 -26.95 10.31
CA ALA A 142 31.68 -26.96 11.03
C ALA A 142 31.52 -27.49 12.47
N ALA A 143 30.48 -27.04 13.18
CA ALA A 143 30.17 -27.51 14.54
C ALA A 143 29.78 -29.00 14.59
N ALA A 144 29.25 -29.55 13.49
CA ALA A 144 28.88 -30.95 13.38
C ALA A 144 30.08 -31.89 13.07
N LYS A 145 31.24 -31.38 12.67
CA LYS A 145 32.43 -32.20 12.42
C LYS A 145 33.17 -32.49 13.74
N PRO A 146 33.38 -33.77 14.12
CA PRO A 146 34.17 -34.10 15.30
C PRO A 146 35.64 -33.74 15.08
N GLU A 147 36.32 -33.23 16.12
CA GLU A 147 37.77 -32.96 16.06
C GLU A 147 38.53 -34.24 15.68
N PRO A 148 39.52 -34.15 14.75
CA PRO A 148 40.37 -35.29 14.43
C PRO A 148 41.14 -35.67 15.69
N GLY A 149 40.96 -36.94 16.10
CA GLY A 149 41.35 -37.45 17.40
C GLY A 149 42.75 -37.04 17.84
N VAL A 150 42.85 -36.59 19.08
CA VAL A 150 44.10 -36.57 19.85
C VAL A 150 44.63 -38.01 19.81
N ALA A 151 45.58 -38.27 18.90
CA ALA A 151 46.31 -39.51 18.87
C ALA A 151 47.02 -39.64 20.22
N ALA A 152 46.54 -40.55 21.05
CA ALA A 152 47.24 -41.02 22.23
C ALA A 152 48.57 -41.64 21.74
N ASN A 153 49.67 -40.93 21.97
CA ASN A 153 50.99 -41.53 21.90
C ASN A 153 51.19 -42.33 23.20
N ASP A 154 51.11 -43.65 23.07
CA ASP A 154 51.75 -44.62 23.99
C ASP A 154 53.24 -44.76 23.63
#